data_AF-A0A968U074-F1
#
_entry.id   AF-A0A968U074-F1
#
_cell.length_a   1.000
_cell.length_b   1.000
_cell.length_c   1.000
_cell.angle_alpha   90.00
_cell.angle_beta   90.00
_cell.angle_gamma   90.00
#
_symmetry.space_group_name_H-M   'P 1'
#
loop_
_entity.id
_entity.type
_entity.pdbx_description
1 polymer ?
#
loop_
_entity_poly.entity_id
_entity_poly.type
_entity_poly.pdbx_seq_one_letter_code
_entity_poly.pdbx_strand_id
1 'polypeptide(L)'
;MSALGHPVIKTPHFDQLIQGGAIFTRAYSHVPLCVPSRTNLWTGLPAHETGCIRQQIPYSLRHALPAGILHRCPLVHGFLWKAAF
;
A
#
# COMPACT_ATOMS: atom_id res chain seq x y z
N MET A 1 8.24 -1.84 15.45
CA MET A 1 7.57 -3.02 16.05
C MET A 1 8.49 -3.58 17.11
N SER A 2 7.94 -4.18 18.16
CA SER A 2 8.71 -4.76 19.28
C SER A 2 9.67 -5.85 18.79
N ALA A 3 9.19 -6.79 17.96
CA ALA A 3 10.03 -7.83 17.36
C ALA A 3 11.13 -7.32 16.41
N LEU A 4 11.02 -6.07 15.94
CA LEU A 4 12.04 -5.40 15.12
C LEU A 4 13.06 -4.60 15.96
N GLY A 5 13.15 -4.86 17.26
CA GLY A 5 14.13 -4.23 18.15
C GLY A 5 13.74 -2.86 18.67
N HIS A 6 12.46 -2.50 18.61
CA HIS A 6 12.00 -1.22 19.15
C HIS A 6 11.87 -1.31 20.70
N PRO A 7 12.51 -0.41 21.48
CA PRO A 7 12.71 -0.61 22.92
C PRO A 7 11.48 -0.40 23.82
N VAL A 8 10.41 0.27 23.34
CA VAL A 8 9.28 0.70 24.19
C VAL A 8 7.92 0.20 23.69
N ILE A 9 7.60 0.39 22.42
CA ILE A 9 6.34 -0.04 21.80
C ILE A 9 6.22 -1.57 21.78
N LYS A 10 5.16 -2.07 22.42
CA LYS A 10 4.75 -3.48 22.38
C LYS A 10 3.77 -3.71 21.23
N THR A 11 4.05 -4.69 20.36
CA THR A 11 3.20 -5.03 19.20
C THR A 11 2.87 -6.53 19.15
N PRO A 12 2.23 -7.10 20.19
CA PRO A 12 2.13 -8.55 20.36
C PRO A 12 1.46 -9.27 19.18
N HIS A 13 0.43 -8.69 18.57
CA HIS A 13 -0.25 -9.30 17.41
C HIS A 13 0.61 -9.29 16.14
N PHE A 14 1.39 -8.24 15.89
CA PHE A 14 2.33 -8.21 14.77
C PHE A 14 3.51 -9.14 15.02
N ASP A 15 3.99 -9.23 16.26
CA ASP A 15 5.07 -10.13 16.63
C ASP A 15 4.67 -11.60 16.43
N GLN A 16 3.41 -11.96 16.72
CA GLN A 16 2.84 -13.28 16.39
C GLN A 16 2.81 -13.57 14.89
N LEU A 17 2.42 -12.58 14.07
CA LEU A 17 2.45 -12.72 12.60
C LEU A 17 3.86 -12.94 12.07
N ILE A 18 4.86 -12.29 12.68
CA ILE A 18 6.27 -12.47 12.32
C ILE A 18 6.74 -13.89 12.67
N GLN A 19 6.32 -14.44 13.81
CA GLN A 19 6.66 -15.82 14.21
C GLN A 19 6.06 -16.88 13.29
N GLY A 20 4.84 -16.65 12.78
CA GLY A 20 4.15 -17.57 11.87
C GLY A 20 4.44 -17.35 10.39
N GLY A 21 5.28 -16.38 10.02
CA GLY A 21 5.44 -15.92 8.64
C GLY A 21 6.88 -15.52 8.28
N ALA A 22 6.99 -14.66 7.28
CA ALA A 22 8.27 -14.11 6.82
C ALA A 22 8.28 -12.59 6.98
N ILE A 23 9.47 -12.03 7.22
CA ILE A 23 9.66 -10.59 7.40
C ILE A 23 10.62 -10.02 6.37
N PHE A 24 10.21 -8.94 5.71
CA PHE A 24 11.05 -8.17 4.80
C PHE A 24 11.66 -7.00 5.56
N THR A 25 12.93 -7.12 5.97
CA THR A 25 13.66 -6.05 6.68
C THR A 25 13.99 -4.86 5.77
N ARG A 26 13.84 -5.02 4.44
CA ARG A 26 14.14 -4.01 3.42
C ARG A 26 12.97 -3.86 2.45
N ALA A 27 11.82 -3.40 2.96
CA ALA A 27 10.66 -3.05 2.16
C ALA A 27 10.60 -1.53 1.96
N TYR A 28 10.76 -1.07 0.72
CA TYR A 28 10.77 0.36 0.37
C TYR A 28 9.49 0.76 -0.36
N SER A 29 9.03 1.99 -0.12
CA SER A 29 8.03 2.61 -0.99
C SER A 29 8.71 3.30 -2.17
N HIS A 30 8.16 3.13 -3.36
CA HIS A 30 8.68 3.74 -4.58
C HIS A 30 8.60 5.27 -4.58
N VAL A 31 7.65 5.85 -3.83
CA VAL A 31 7.42 7.31 -3.76
C VAL A 31 7.00 7.69 -2.33
N PRO A 32 7.56 8.75 -1.71
CA PRO A 32 7.23 9.17 -0.35
C PRO A 32 5.94 10.01 -0.27
N LEU A 33 4.90 9.65 -1.04
CA LEU A 33 3.61 10.35 -1.10
C LEU A 33 2.46 9.35 -1.05
N CYS A 34 1.35 9.72 -0.39
CA CYS A 34 0.32 8.75 0.00
C CYS A 34 -0.50 8.23 -1.19
N VAL A 35 -0.98 9.11 -2.08
CA VAL A 35 -1.71 8.71 -3.28
C VAL A 35 -0.83 7.89 -4.23
N PRO A 36 0.35 8.36 -4.66
CA PRO A 36 1.15 7.62 -5.62
C PRO A 36 1.81 6.38 -5.02
N SER A 37 2.14 6.34 -3.72
CA SER A 37 2.58 5.11 -3.06
C SER A 37 1.49 4.04 -3.09
N ARG A 38 0.22 4.43 -2.86
CA ARG A 38 -0.91 3.50 -2.96
C ARG A 38 -1.15 3.08 -4.41
N THR A 39 -1.08 4.02 -5.36
CA THR A 39 -1.18 3.70 -6.79
C THR A 39 -0.14 2.65 -7.16
N ASN A 40 1.14 2.85 -6.83
CA ASN A 40 2.20 1.90 -7.18
C ASN A 40 2.01 0.54 -6.51
N LEU A 41 1.55 0.52 -5.25
CA LEU A 41 1.25 -0.72 -4.53
C LEU A 41 0.12 -1.51 -5.21
N TRP A 42 -0.84 -0.82 -5.82
CA TRP A 42 -2.05 -1.44 -6.37
C TRP A 42 -1.91 -1.80 -7.85
N THR A 43 -1.21 -0.97 -8.62
CA THR A 43 -0.98 -1.21 -10.05
C THR A 43 0.28 -2.06 -10.29
N GLY A 44 1.22 -2.08 -9.34
CA GLY A 44 2.56 -2.65 -9.53
C GLY A 44 3.44 -1.80 -10.46
N LEU A 45 2.96 -0.63 -10.90
CA LEU A 45 3.66 0.26 -11.83
C LEU A 45 4.21 1.47 -11.10
N PRO A 46 5.39 1.98 -11.48
CA PRO A 46 5.97 3.17 -10.88
C PRO A 46 5.18 4.45 -11.24
N ALA A 47 5.36 5.50 -10.43
CA ALA A 47 4.65 6.77 -10.58
C ALA A 47 4.86 7.46 -11.94
N HIS A 48 6.02 7.24 -12.58
CA HIS A 48 6.31 7.81 -13.90
C HIS A 48 5.55 7.12 -15.03
N GLU A 49 5.21 5.83 -14.88
CA GLU A 49 4.37 5.10 -15.84
C GLU A 49 2.89 5.37 -15.61
N THR A 50 2.47 5.48 -14.35
CA THR A 50 1.06 5.75 -14.01
C THR A 50 0.68 7.22 -14.18
N GLY A 51 1.65 8.14 -14.20
CA GLY A 51 1.42 9.59 -14.19
C GLY A 51 0.91 10.12 -12.84
N CYS A 52 0.80 9.26 -11.81
CA CYS A 52 0.43 9.65 -10.46
C CYS A 52 1.67 10.19 -9.73
N ILE A 53 1.92 11.50 -9.84
CA ILE A 53 3.12 12.13 -9.26
C ILE A 53 2.80 13.11 -8.12
N ARG A 54 1.51 13.40 -7.87
CA ARG A 54 1.06 14.30 -6.81
C ARG A 54 0.07 13.59 -5.89
N GLN A 55 -0.26 14.24 -4.77
CA GLN A 55 -1.33 13.81 -3.86
C GLN A 55 -2.73 13.98 -4.44
N GLN A 56 -2.85 14.48 -5.67
CA GLN A 56 -4.09 14.54 -6.40
C GLN A 56 -4.16 13.33 -7.33
N ILE A 57 -5.26 12.61 -7.31
CA ILE A 57 -5.54 11.56 -8.29
C ILE A 57 -5.69 12.27 -9.65
N PRO A 58 -4.79 12.04 -10.62
CA PRO A 58 -4.98 12.61 -11.94
C PRO A 58 -6.31 12.08 -12.52
N TYR A 59 -7.04 12.93 -13.23
CA TYR A 59 -8.37 12.60 -13.77
C TYR A 59 -8.39 11.27 -14.55
N SER A 60 -7.27 10.96 -15.24
CA SER A 60 -7.04 9.71 -15.97
C SER A 60 -7.03 8.45 -15.09
N LEU A 61 -6.58 8.54 -13.83
CA LEU A 61 -6.53 7.40 -12.89
C LEU A 61 -7.76 7.33 -11.99
N ARG A 62 -8.71 8.26 -12.11
CA ARG A 62 -9.97 8.23 -11.33
C ARG A 62 -10.77 6.94 -11.59
N HIS A 63 -10.59 6.35 -12.76
CA HIS A 63 -11.22 5.09 -13.18
C HIS A 63 -10.29 3.87 -13.04
N ALA A 64 -8.97 4.07 -12.89
CA ALA A 64 -7.98 2.99 -12.80
C ALA A 64 -7.63 2.59 -11.36
N LEU A 65 -7.82 3.51 -10.40
CA LEU A 65 -8.02 3.16 -8.99
C LEU A 65 -9.37 2.39 -8.86
N PRO A 66 -9.72 1.77 -7.73
CA PRO A 66 -10.46 0.51 -7.61
C PRO A 66 -11.97 0.59 -7.90
N ALA A 67 -12.37 1.32 -8.93
CA ALA A 67 -13.55 1.00 -9.71
C ALA A 67 -13.18 0.15 -10.95
N GLY A 68 -12.00 0.33 -11.56
CA GLY A 68 -11.67 -0.31 -12.85
C GLY A 68 -10.67 -1.47 -12.83
N ILE A 69 -9.84 -1.61 -11.79
CA ILE A 69 -8.79 -2.66 -11.75
C ILE A 69 -9.26 -3.98 -11.12
N LEU A 70 -10.50 -4.03 -10.61
CA LEU A 70 -11.10 -5.19 -9.97
C LEU A 70 -11.40 -6.36 -10.93
N HIS A 71 -11.22 -6.19 -12.25
CA HIS A 71 -11.56 -7.22 -13.23
C HIS A 71 -10.52 -8.35 -13.37
N ARG A 72 -9.39 -8.32 -12.64
CA ARG A 72 -8.32 -9.32 -12.81
C ARG A 72 -7.85 -10.04 -11.53
N CYS A 73 -8.41 -9.74 -10.35
CA CYS A 73 -8.06 -10.44 -9.11
C CYS A 73 -9.29 -10.64 -8.20
N PRO A 74 -9.78 -11.88 -7.99
CA PRO A 74 -10.96 -12.17 -7.18
C PRO A 74 -10.79 -12.04 -5.65
N LEU A 75 -9.70 -11.44 -5.13
CA LEU A 75 -9.36 -11.49 -3.70
C LEU A 75 -9.38 -10.16 -2.94
N VAL A 76 -9.93 -9.08 -3.49
CA VAL A 76 -9.94 -7.76 -2.83
C VAL A 76 -11.35 -7.33 -2.39
N HIS A 77 -11.96 -8.07 -1.46
CA HIS A 77 -13.12 -7.62 -0.69
C HIS A 77 -12.66 -7.06 0.65
N GLY A 78 -12.43 -5.75 0.72
CA GLY A 78 -12.14 -5.07 1.98
C GLY A 78 -11.39 -3.74 1.84
N PHE A 79 -11.89 -2.79 1.04
CA PHE A 79 -11.32 -1.43 0.99
C PHE A 79 -12.08 -0.49 1.91
N LEU A 80 -11.64 -0.38 3.16
CA LEU A 80 -12.09 0.68 4.06
C LEU A 80 -10.96 1.69 4.33
N TRP A 81 -11.28 2.94 4.00
CA TRP A 81 -10.97 4.12 4.81
C TRP A 81 -9.56 4.77 4.73
N LYS A 82 -9.08 5.14 3.53
CA LYS A 82 -8.27 6.39 3.33
C LYS A 82 -8.06 6.76 1.85
N ALA A 83 -9.05 6.56 0.99
CA ALA A 83 -8.94 6.92 -0.44
C ALA A 83 -9.64 8.25 -0.79
N ALA A 84 -10.25 8.93 0.18
CA ALA A 84 -11.24 10.00 -0.08
C ALA A 84 -10.97 11.35 0.62
N PHE A 85 -9.78 11.59 1.17
CA PHE A 85 -9.37 12.94 1.65
C PHE A 85 -7.99 13.28 1.13
#